data_AF-A0A1D6K5Z8-F1
#
_entry.id   AF-A0A1D6K5Z8-F1
#
_cell.length_a   1.000
_cell.length_b   1.000
_cell.length_c   1.000
_cell.angle_alpha   90.00
_cell.angle_beta   90.00
_cell.angle_gamma   90.00
#
_symmetry.space_group_name_H-M   'P 1'
#
loop_
_entity.id
_entity.type
_entity.pdbx_description
1 polymer ?
#
loop_
_entity_poly.entity_id
_entity_poly.type
_entity_poly.pdbx_seq_one_letter_code
_entity_poly.pdbx_strand_id
1 'polypeptide(L)'
;MTSRVLNLGLMKAVSDFKHISQQLSRFEDDLESNRAVRDQGGGSPQLEQDITRLEKIVEILSQDKFCYEAQILRDGAFLQRALSFYRLMILWSVNLVGGFKMPLPSQCPKEFACIPEHFLDDAMDLLVLTSRIPKALESFVLDDFLSFIIMFMGSTSYIKNPYLRAKMVEVLNCWMPQRSGLNSTASLFEGHQLCLDYLVGNLLKLYVDIEFTGSHTQFFDKFNIRHNIAELLEYLWDVPSHRNAWRQIAKEEEKGVYLNFLNFLINDSIYLLDESLNKILELKEIEAEMANIVEWERRPAQEREERLRVFHQWENIVRFDMRLANEDVGMLAFTSEQIPAPFLLPEMVERVASMLNYFLLQLAGPQRKSLTVKDPEKYEFKPKQLLKQVPYCHHLCPYLKGRQGICLLSCNLERWQSIQ
;
A
#
# COMPACT_ATOMS: atom_id res chain seq x y z
N MET A 1 15.80 -30.04 -6.97
CA MET A 1 16.84 -29.45 -7.85
C MET A 1 16.34 -28.25 -8.62
N THR A 2 15.30 -28.36 -9.47
CA THR A 2 14.80 -27.24 -10.30
C THR A 2 14.45 -25.99 -9.50
N SER A 3 13.68 -26.11 -8.41
CA SER A 3 13.37 -24.95 -7.55
C SER A 3 14.63 -24.24 -7.03
N ARG A 4 15.67 -25.00 -6.63
CA ARG A 4 16.94 -24.42 -6.16
C ARG A 4 17.69 -23.69 -7.29
N VAL A 5 17.64 -24.20 -8.51
CA VAL A 5 18.22 -23.57 -9.71
C VAL A 5 17.47 -22.28 -10.05
N LEU A 6 16.13 -22.27 -9.96
CA LEU A 6 15.36 -21.05 -10.19
C LEU A 6 15.59 -20.02 -9.08
N ASN A 7 15.64 -20.43 -7.81
CA ASN A 7 15.92 -19.55 -6.68
C ASN A 7 17.29 -18.87 -6.80
N LEU A 8 18.36 -19.65 -6.99
CA LEU A 8 19.73 -19.13 -7.05
C LEU A 8 20.12 -18.56 -8.41
N GLY A 9 19.38 -18.90 -9.47
CA GLY A 9 19.63 -18.46 -10.83
C GLY A 9 18.66 -17.36 -11.26
N LEU A 10 17.43 -17.74 -11.61
CA LEU A 10 16.42 -16.81 -12.13
C LEU A 10 16.05 -15.71 -11.12
N MET A 11 15.69 -16.09 -9.89
CA MET A 11 15.23 -15.11 -8.89
C MET A 11 16.38 -14.19 -8.45
N LYS A 12 17.60 -14.73 -8.35
CA LYS A 12 18.80 -13.93 -8.14
C LYS A 12 19.01 -12.93 -9.29
N ALA A 13 18.91 -13.36 -10.54
CA ALA A 13 19.04 -12.49 -11.71
C ALA A 13 17.96 -11.39 -11.74
N VAL A 14 16.73 -11.71 -11.36
CA VAL A 14 15.64 -10.71 -11.21
C VAL A 14 15.96 -9.71 -10.10
N SER A 15 16.50 -10.17 -8.96
CA SER A 15 16.95 -9.29 -7.88
C SER A 15 18.09 -8.37 -8.31
N ASP A 16 19.06 -8.90 -9.06
CA ASP A 16 20.20 -8.13 -9.56
C ASP A 16 19.75 -7.10 -10.60
N PHE A 17 18.82 -7.46 -11.48
CA PHE A 17 18.19 -6.52 -12.40
C PHE A 17 17.50 -5.35 -11.68
N LYS A 18 16.74 -5.63 -10.61
CA LYS A 18 16.11 -4.58 -9.78
C LYS A 18 17.16 -3.64 -9.17
N HIS A 19 18.24 -4.21 -8.63
CA HIS A 19 19.33 -3.45 -8.02
C HIS A 19 20.06 -2.58 -9.05
N ILE A 20 20.41 -3.14 -10.21
CA ILE A 20 21.04 -2.41 -11.32
C ILE A 20 20.14 -1.26 -11.78
N SER A 21 18.83 -1.49 -11.92
CA SER A 21 17.89 -0.46 -12.33
C SER A 21 17.80 0.70 -11.33
N GLN A 22 17.83 0.40 -10.03
CA GLN A 22 17.83 1.43 -8.98
C GLN A 22 19.14 2.22 -8.95
N GLN A 23 20.28 1.53 -9.09
CA GLN A 23 21.59 2.19 -9.15
C GLN A 23 21.72 3.08 -10.38
N LEU A 24 21.27 2.58 -11.54
CA LEU A 24 21.28 3.34 -12.79
C LEU A 24 20.53 4.66 -12.64
N SER A 25 19.29 4.62 -12.12
CA SER A 25 18.49 5.83 -11.89
C SER A 25 19.21 6.84 -11.00
N ARG A 26 19.86 6.39 -9.90
CA ARG A 26 20.61 7.29 -9.02
C ARG A 26 21.80 7.94 -9.72
N PHE A 27 22.56 7.16 -10.49
CA PHE A 27 23.71 7.70 -11.22
C PHE A 27 23.30 8.60 -12.40
N GLU A 28 22.13 8.36 -13.00
CA GLU A 28 21.52 9.26 -13.99
C GLU A 28 21.16 10.61 -13.36
N ASP A 29 20.52 10.60 -12.17
CA ASP A 29 20.17 11.82 -11.42
C ASP A 29 21.43 12.62 -11.00
N ASP A 30 22.46 11.93 -10.50
CA ASP A 30 23.76 12.54 -10.14
C ASP A 30 24.46 13.14 -11.37
N LEU A 31 24.40 12.45 -12.51
CA LEU A 31 25.00 12.92 -13.76
C LEU A 31 24.27 14.15 -14.29
N GLU A 32 22.94 14.16 -14.25
CA GLU A 32 22.12 15.32 -14.64
C GLU A 32 22.41 16.53 -13.74
N SER A 33 22.50 16.31 -12.43
CA SER A 33 22.86 17.33 -11.45
C SER A 33 24.24 17.95 -11.72
N ASN A 34 25.25 17.11 -12.00
CA ASN A 34 26.60 17.57 -12.31
C ASN A 34 26.67 18.33 -13.64
N ARG A 35 25.93 17.88 -14.66
CA ARG A 35 25.80 18.61 -15.94
C ARG A 35 25.17 19.98 -15.74
N ALA A 36 24.13 20.09 -14.89
CA ALA A 36 23.51 21.36 -14.58
C ALA A 36 24.48 22.34 -13.89
N VAL A 37 25.31 21.88 -12.95
CA VAL A 37 26.35 22.70 -12.31
C VAL A 37 27.38 23.21 -13.32
N ARG A 38 27.81 22.35 -14.24
CA ARG A 38 28.72 22.73 -15.32
C ARG A 38 28.11 23.81 -16.21
N ASP A 39 26.87 23.60 -16.65
CA ASP A 39 26.18 24.50 -17.58
C ASP A 39 25.85 25.87 -16.94
N GLN A 40 25.74 25.93 -15.61
CA GLN A 40 25.62 27.17 -14.82
C GLN A 40 26.96 27.91 -14.59
N GLY A 41 28.06 27.45 -15.20
CA GLY A 41 29.37 28.09 -15.14
C GLY A 41 30.31 27.53 -14.05
N GLY A 42 29.94 26.43 -13.38
CA GLY A 42 30.74 25.74 -12.37
C GLY A 42 31.85 24.84 -12.94
N GLY A 43 32.49 25.22 -14.05
CA GLY A 43 33.48 24.38 -14.75
C GLY A 43 34.79 24.22 -13.98
N SER A 44 34.93 23.12 -13.23
CA SER A 44 36.20 22.70 -12.63
C SER A 44 36.73 21.42 -13.30
N PRO A 45 38.06 21.22 -13.42
CA PRO A 45 38.61 19.98 -13.96
C PRO A 45 38.16 18.72 -13.21
N GLN A 46 37.85 18.87 -11.92
CA GLN A 46 37.34 17.79 -11.09
C GLN A 46 35.89 17.42 -11.44
N LEU A 47 35.03 18.42 -11.67
CA LEU A 47 33.66 18.21 -12.12
C LEU A 47 33.62 17.50 -13.49
N GLU A 48 34.49 17.89 -14.44
CA GLU A 48 34.58 17.22 -15.74
C GLU A 48 35.04 15.75 -15.63
N GLN A 49 35.97 15.45 -14.72
CA GLN A 49 36.38 14.08 -14.43
C GLN A 49 35.25 13.26 -13.80
N ASP A 50 34.49 13.85 -12.87
CA ASP A 50 33.35 13.19 -12.24
C ASP A 50 32.21 12.93 -13.23
N ILE A 51 31.91 13.89 -14.12
CA ILE A 51 30.95 13.70 -15.23
C ILE A 51 31.41 12.55 -16.12
N THR A 52 32.65 12.56 -16.59
CA THR A 52 33.18 11.49 -17.47
C THR A 52 33.12 10.11 -16.79
N ARG A 53 33.41 10.06 -15.49
CA ARG A 53 33.32 8.83 -14.69
C ARG A 53 31.88 8.33 -14.58
N LEU A 54 30.93 9.23 -14.28
CA LEU A 54 29.51 8.90 -14.17
C LEU A 54 28.95 8.42 -15.51
N GLU A 55 29.28 9.08 -16.62
CA GLU A 55 28.89 8.66 -17.97
C GLU A 55 29.30 7.21 -18.25
N LYS A 56 30.54 6.85 -17.91
CA LYS A 56 31.03 5.48 -18.07
C LYS A 56 30.28 4.47 -17.18
N ILE A 57 29.95 4.84 -15.94
CA ILE A 57 29.19 3.97 -15.03
C ILE A 57 27.76 3.78 -15.57
N VAL A 58 27.09 4.86 -15.97
CA VAL A 58 25.75 4.83 -16.57
C VAL A 58 25.75 3.97 -17.83
N GLU A 59 26.75 4.08 -18.68
CA GLU A 59 26.89 3.26 -19.89
C GLU A 59 26.98 1.76 -19.55
N ILE A 60 27.87 1.38 -18.62
CA ILE A 60 28.04 -0.03 -18.22
C ILE A 60 26.75 -0.58 -17.62
N LEU A 61 26.14 0.13 -16.67
CA LEU A 61 24.91 -0.31 -16.02
C LEU A 61 23.73 -0.39 -17.00
N SER A 62 23.68 0.51 -17.99
CA SER A 62 22.67 0.45 -19.06
C SER A 62 22.85 -0.80 -19.92
N GLN A 63 24.09 -1.13 -20.30
CA GLN A 63 24.38 -2.34 -21.06
C GLN A 63 24.01 -3.61 -20.28
N ASP A 64 24.36 -3.67 -19.00
CA ASP A 64 23.99 -4.79 -18.12
C ASP A 64 22.46 -4.91 -18.01
N LYS A 65 21.76 -3.80 -17.77
CA LYS A 65 20.29 -3.74 -17.73
C LYS A 65 19.69 -4.30 -19.00
N PHE A 66 20.15 -3.87 -20.17
CA PHE A 66 19.65 -4.37 -21.46
C PHE A 66 19.90 -5.87 -21.66
N CYS A 67 21.03 -6.41 -21.17
CA CYS A 67 21.29 -7.85 -21.20
C CYS A 67 20.25 -8.63 -20.39
N TYR A 68 19.96 -8.20 -19.16
CA TYR A 68 18.92 -8.82 -18.32
C TYR A 68 17.52 -8.69 -18.94
N GLU A 69 17.18 -7.52 -19.48
CA GLU A 69 15.89 -7.32 -20.15
C GLU A 69 15.72 -8.26 -21.34
N ALA A 70 16.73 -8.37 -22.20
CA ALA A 70 16.68 -9.21 -23.38
C ALA A 70 16.57 -10.70 -23.03
N GLN A 71 17.35 -11.16 -22.06
CA GLN A 71 17.46 -12.58 -21.71
C GLN A 71 16.30 -13.08 -20.84
N ILE A 72 15.76 -12.22 -19.96
CA ILE A 72 14.75 -12.63 -18.96
C ILE A 72 13.39 -12.01 -19.27
N LEU A 73 13.31 -10.68 -19.38
CA LEU A 73 12.01 -9.99 -19.42
C LEU A 73 11.34 -10.08 -20.79
N ARG A 74 12.13 -10.11 -21.87
CA ARG A 74 11.61 -10.20 -23.25
C ARG A 74 11.41 -11.64 -23.72
N ASP A 75 11.99 -12.63 -23.05
CA ASP A 75 11.76 -14.05 -23.33
C ASP A 75 10.49 -14.54 -22.59
N GLY A 76 9.33 -14.24 -23.18
CA GLY A 76 8.03 -14.67 -22.63
C GLY A 76 7.91 -16.19 -22.51
N ALA A 77 8.51 -16.97 -23.41
CA ALA A 77 8.46 -18.43 -23.35
C ALA A 77 9.26 -18.99 -22.16
N PHE A 78 10.42 -18.39 -21.86
CA PHE A 78 11.18 -18.72 -20.66
C PHE A 78 10.41 -18.38 -19.38
N LEU A 79 9.81 -17.18 -19.29
CA LEU A 79 8.98 -16.80 -18.14
C LEU A 79 7.78 -17.73 -17.96
N GLN A 80 7.09 -18.11 -19.04
CA GLN A 80 5.97 -19.05 -18.99
C GLN A 80 6.40 -20.45 -18.54
N ARG A 81 7.59 -20.92 -18.92
CA ARG A 81 8.15 -22.19 -18.41
C ARG A 81 8.45 -22.12 -16.92
N ALA A 82 9.02 -21.01 -16.45
CA ALA A 82 9.26 -20.79 -15.03
C ALA A 82 7.93 -20.73 -14.24
N LEU A 83 6.93 -20.00 -14.75
CA LEU A 83 5.57 -19.97 -14.18
C LEU A 83 4.93 -21.36 -14.16
N SER A 84 5.08 -22.15 -15.23
CA SER A 84 4.56 -23.53 -15.28
C SER A 84 5.16 -24.41 -14.21
N PHE A 85 6.45 -24.25 -13.92
CA PHE A 85 7.11 -24.97 -12.83
C PHE A 85 6.58 -24.53 -11.45
N TYR A 86 6.43 -23.23 -11.19
CA TYR A 86 5.87 -22.75 -9.92
C TYR A 86 4.39 -23.10 -9.75
N ARG A 87 3.62 -23.13 -10.85
CA ARG A 87 2.25 -23.66 -10.85
C ARG A 87 2.23 -25.13 -10.42
N LEU A 88 3.14 -25.96 -10.94
CA LEU A 88 3.28 -27.36 -10.49
C LEU A 88 3.59 -27.44 -8.98
N MET A 89 4.48 -26.59 -8.48
CA MET A 89 4.82 -26.54 -7.05
C MET A 89 3.63 -26.14 -6.18
N ILE A 90 2.81 -25.19 -6.63
CA ILE A 90 1.58 -24.78 -5.95
C ILE A 90 0.56 -25.91 -5.95
N LEU A 91 0.31 -26.54 -7.11
CA LEU A 91 -0.60 -27.68 -7.20
C LEU A 91 -0.17 -28.82 -6.28
N TRP A 92 1.13 -29.12 -6.24
CA TRP A 92 1.69 -30.10 -5.31
C TRP A 92 1.44 -29.70 -3.85
N SER A 93 1.71 -28.45 -3.48
CA SER A 93 1.51 -27.94 -2.12
C SER A 93 0.04 -28.01 -1.69
N VAL A 94 -0.88 -27.66 -2.59
CA VAL A 94 -2.33 -27.73 -2.37
C VAL A 94 -2.80 -29.18 -2.23
N ASN A 95 -2.23 -30.11 -2.99
CA ASN A 95 -2.56 -31.53 -2.86
C ASN A 95 -2.19 -32.09 -1.48
N LEU A 96 -1.11 -31.60 -0.84
CA LEU A 96 -0.74 -32.00 0.52
C LEU A 96 -1.79 -31.61 1.57
N VAL A 97 -2.64 -30.62 1.27
CA VAL A 97 -3.70 -30.16 2.18
C VAL A 97 -5.10 -30.64 1.78
N GLY A 98 -5.19 -31.53 0.77
CA GLY A 98 -6.45 -32.15 0.35
C GLY A 98 -7.11 -31.53 -0.89
N GLY A 99 -6.39 -30.69 -1.65
CA GLY A 99 -6.86 -30.05 -2.88
C GLY A 99 -7.40 -28.64 -2.65
N PHE A 100 -7.87 -28.00 -3.73
CA PHE A 100 -8.48 -26.66 -3.68
C PHE A 100 -9.86 -26.71 -3.01
N LYS A 101 -9.86 -26.73 -1.67
CA LYS A 101 -11.05 -26.82 -0.84
C LYS A 101 -10.93 -25.86 0.34
N MET A 102 -12.04 -25.19 0.63
CA MET A 102 -12.20 -24.30 1.77
C MET A 102 -13.41 -24.76 2.62
N PRO A 103 -13.39 -24.57 3.95
CA PRO A 103 -12.27 -24.05 4.73
C PRO A 103 -11.08 -25.02 4.76
N LEU A 104 -9.88 -24.48 4.98
CA LEU A 104 -8.67 -25.29 5.19
C LEU A 104 -8.84 -26.22 6.41
N PRO A 105 -8.18 -27.39 6.44
CA PRO A 105 -8.13 -28.23 7.62
C PRO A 105 -7.66 -27.47 8.87
N SER A 106 -8.20 -27.81 10.04
CA SER A 106 -7.85 -27.11 11.30
C SER A 106 -6.39 -27.30 11.71
N GLN A 107 -5.79 -28.43 11.34
CA GLN A 107 -4.38 -28.73 11.58
C GLN A 107 -3.62 -28.74 10.25
N CYS A 108 -2.55 -27.94 10.19
CA CYS A 108 -1.65 -27.92 9.05
C CYS A 108 -0.90 -29.27 8.95
N PRO A 109 -1.01 -29.99 7.82
CA PRO A 109 -0.26 -31.22 7.59
C PRO A 109 1.25 -30.98 7.74
N LYS A 110 1.95 -31.92 8.39
CA LYS A 110 3.39 -31.77 8.66
C LYS A 110 4.19 -31.67 7.38
N GLU A 111 3.78 -32.39 6.34
CA GLU A 111 4.39 -32.39 5.02
C GLU A 111 4.35 -30.99 4.39
N PHE A 112 3.22 -30.30 4.51
CA PHE A 112 3.10 -28.91 4.05
C PHE A 112 3.96 -27.97 4.90
N ALA A 113 3.91 -28.12 6.24
CA ALA A 113 4.67 -27.30 7.16
C ALA A 113 6.20 -27.42 6.98
N CYS A 114 6.68 -28.52 6.37
CA CYS A 114 8.08 -28.75 6.04
C CYS A 114 8.52 -28.13 4.70
N ILE A 115 7.61 -27.56 3.91
CA ILE A 115 7.96 -26.92 2.64
C ILE A 115 8.84 -25.68 2.92
N PRO A 116 10.01 -25.56 2.28
CA PRO A 116 10.83 -24.36 2.37
C PRO A 116 10.06 -23.14 1.85
N GLU A 117 10.04 -22.08 2.63
CA GLU A 117 9.23 -20.88 2.35
C GLU A 117 9.54 -20.24 0.98
N HIS A 118 10.81 -20.24 0.57
CA HIS A 118 11.23 -19.69 -0.72
C HIS A 118 10.51 -20.33 -1.93
N PHE A 119 9.98 -21.56 -1.81
CA PHE A 119 9.22 -22.17 -2.90
C PHE A 119 7.96 -21.36 -3.24
N LEU A 120 7.33 -20.80 -2.21
CA LEU A 120 6.14 -19.97 -2.34
C LEU A 120 6.53 -18.51 -2.60
N ASP A 121 7.57 -18.04 -1.94
CA ASP A 121 8.06 -16.66 -2.10
C ASP A 121 8.52 -16.39 -3.54
N ASP A 122 9.33 -17.30 -4.11
CA ASP A 122 9.82 -17.18 -5.49
C ASP A 122 8.66 -17.19 -6.50
N ALA A 123 7.61 -17.99 -6.23
CA ALA A 123 6.42 -18.03 -7.07
C ALA A 123 5.69 -16.68 -7.06
N MET A 124 5.50 -16.09 -5.88
CA MET A 124 4.85 -14.78 -5.76
C MET A 124 5.69 -13.67 -6.42
N ASP A 125 7.01 -13.65 -6.20
CA ASP A 125 7.90 -12.67 -6.84
C ASP A 125 7.89 -12.78 -8.37
N LEU A 126 7.85 -14.01 -8.90
CA LEU A 126 7.75 -14.21 -10.34
C LEU A 126 6.41 -13.71 -10.87
N LEU A 127 5.30 -13.94 -10.16
CA LEU A 127 3.98 -13.42 -10.57
C LEU A 127 3.93 -11.89 -10.53
N VAL A 128 4.49 -11.25 -9.51
CA VAL A 128 4.61 -9.78 -9.47
C VAL A 128 5.38 -9.26 -10.69
N LEU A 129 6.50 -9.92 -11.03
CA LEU A 129 7.30 -9.55 -12.19
C LEU A 129 6.52 -9.72 -13.50
N THR A 130 5.96 -10.91 -13.73
CA THR A 130 5.28 -11.23 -14.99
C THR A 130 3.99 -10.46 -15.17
N SER A 131 3.32 -10.04 -14.09
CA SER A 131 2.15 -9.16 -14.17
C SER A 131 2.46 -7.78 -14.73
N ARG A 132 3.71 -7.33 -14.66
CA ARG A 132 4.18 -6.09 -15.31
C ARG A 132 4.58 -6.27 -16.77
N ILE A 133 4.53 -7.51 -17.27
CA ILE A 133 4.92 -7.89 -18.63
C ILE A 133 3.71 -8.57 -19.27
N PRO A 134 2.78 -7.84 -19.90
CA PRO A 134 1.51 -8.39 -20.38
C PRO A 134 1.67 -9.65 -21.25
N LYS A 135 2.68 -9.67 -22.13
CA LYS A 135 3.00 -10.83 -22.99
C LYS A 135 3.38 -12.10 -22.23
N ALA A 136 3.91 -11.99 -21.01
CA ALA A 136 4.31 -13.14 -20.21
C ALA A 136 3.09 -13.89 -19.63
N LEU A 137 2.02 -13.16 -19.30
CA LEU A 137 0.78 -13.73 -18.76
C LEU A 137 -0.29 -13.98 -19.83
N GLU A 138 -0.11 -13.48 -21.05
CA GLU A 138 -1.02 -13.72 -22.16
C GLU A 138 -1.23 -15.24 -22.36
N SER A 139 -2.50 -15.67 -22.28
CA SER A 139 -2.92 -17.08 -22.37
C SER A 139 -2.43 -18.01 -21.25
N PHE A 140 -1.82 -17.50 -20.17
CA PHE A 140 -1.45 -18.31 -19.02
C PHE A 140 -2.62 -18.49 -18.05
N VAL A 141 -2.83 -19.71 -17.54
CA VAL A 141 -3.94 -20.01 -16.61
C VAL A 141 -3.57 -19.57 -15.19
N LEU A 142 -4.31 -18.59 -14.65
CA LEU A 142 -4.03 -17.98 -13.35
C LEU A 142 -4.90 -18.54 -12.20
N ASP A 143 -5.96 -19.29 -12.51
CA ASP A 143 -6.95 -19.79 -11.54
C ASP A 143 -6.34 -20.60 -10.39
N ASP A 144 -5.31 -21.41 -10.67
CA ASP A 144 -4.64 -22.21 -9.63
C ASP A 144 -3.83 -21.32 -8.67
N PHE A 145 -3.19 -20.26 -9.19
CA PHE A 145 -2.48 -19.29 -8.37
C PHE A 145 -3.46 -18.45 -7.54
N LEU A 146 -4.57 -18.00 -8.14
CA LEU A 146 -5.64 -17.30 -7.45
C LEU A 146 -6.20 -18.14 -6.30
N SER A 147 -6.56 -19.39 -6.58
CA SER A 147 -7.10 -20.33 -5.59
C SER A 147 -6.12 -20.55 -4.44
N PHE A 148 -4.84 -20.72 -4.76
CA PHE A 148 -3.77 -20.86 -3.77
C PHE A 148 -3.67 -19.62 -2.88
N ILE A 149 -3.59 -18.43 -3.49
CA ILE A 149 -3.51 -17.16 -2.77
C ILE A 149 -4.68 -17.03 -1.80
N ILE A 150 -5.92 -17.22 -2.28
CA ILE A 150 -7.12 -17.09 -1.45
C ILE A 150 -7.09 -18.06 -0.28
N MET A 151 -6.71 -19.33 -0.50
CA MET A 151 -6.66 -20.34 0.56
C MET A 151 -5.70 -19.95 1.69
N PHE A 152 -4.51 -19.42 1.36
CA PHE A 152 -3.43 -19.28 2.34
C PHE A 152 -3.18 -17.86 2.86
N MET A 153 -3.58 -16.81 2.12
CA MET A 153 -3.34 -15.41 2.52
C MET A 153 -3.96 -15.05 3.87
N GLY A 154 -5.12 -15.62 4.20
CA GLY A 154 -5.82 -15.39 5.48
C GLY A 154 -5.46 -16.41 6.58
N SER A 155 -4.45 -17.26 6.37
CA SER A 155 -4.22 -18.46 7.20
C SER A 155 -2.86 -18.45 7.91
N THR A 156 -2.82 -17.88 9.12
CA THR A 156 -1.64 -17.87 10.01
C THR A 156 -1.17 -19.25 10.46
N SER A 157 -2.05 -20.25 10.46
CA SER A 157 -1.71 -21.63 10.83
C SER A 157 -0.94 -22.37 9.73
N TYR A 158 -1.04 -21.91 8.48
CA TYR A 158 -0.35 -22.50 7.34
C TYR A 158 0.84 -21.66 6.89
N ILE A 159 0.65 -20.35 6.68
CA ILE A 159 1.73 -19.43 6.31
C ILE A 159 1.91 -18.41 7.43
N LYS A 160 2.99 -18.59 8.19
CA LYS A 160 3.30 -17.74 9.35
C LYS A 160 3.88 -16.39 8.94
N ASN A 161 4.66 -16.34 7.86
CA ASN A 161 5.31 -15.10 7.44
C ASN A 161 4.27 -14.08 6.93
N PRO A 162 4.06 -12.95 7.62
CA PRO A 162 3.16 -11.90 7.18
C PRO A 162 3.58 -11.26 5.85
N TYR A 163 4.89 -11.16 5.56
CA TYR A 163 5.39 -10.56 4.33
C TYR A 163 5.06 -11.41 3.10
N LEU A 164 5.13 -12.74 3.21
CA LEU A 164 4.70 -13.63 2.13
C LEU A 164 3.19 -13.51 1.89
N ARG A 165 2.39 -13.44 2.95
CA ARG A 165 0.93 -13.22 2.84
C ARG A 165 0.61 -11.86 2.23
N ALA A 166 1.36 -10.81 2.57
CA ALA A 166 1.24 -9.48 1.96
C ALA A 166 1.62 -9.49 0.48
N LYS A 167 2.68 -10.21 0.10
CA LYS A 167 3.11 -10.39 -1.30
C LYS A 167 2.02 -11.08 -2.13
N MET A 168 1.24 -12.00 -1.54
CA MET A 168 0.08 -12.57 -2.22
C MET A 168 -0.99 -11.51 -2.57
N VAL A 169 -1.20 -10.53 -1.69
CA VAL A 169 -2.09 -9.39 -1.96
C VAL A 169 -1.51 -8.50 -3.06
N GLU A 170 -0.19 -8.26 -3.06
CA GLU A 170 0.49 -7.52 -4.14
C GLU A 170 0.24 -8.18 -5.51
N VAL A 171 0.33 -9.51 -5.59
CA VAL A 171 0.01 -10.26 -6.81
C VAL A 171 -1.43 -10.01 -7.27
N LEU A 172 -2.41 -10.09 -6.35
CA LEU A 172 -3.81 -9.82 -6.69
C LEU A 172 -4.02 -8.37 -7.15
N ASN A 173 -3.34 -7.42 -6.52
CA ASN A 173 -3.37 -6.01 -6.95
C ASN A 173 -2.87 -5.84 -8.38
N CYS A 174 -1.81 -6.55 -8.77
CA CYS A 174 -1.33 -6.54 -10.15
C CYS A 174 -2.35 -7.12 -11.15
N TRP A 175 -3.26 -7.98 -10.69
CA TRP A 175 -4.29 -8.60 -11.53
C TRP A 175 -5.60 -7.82 -11.58
N MET A 176 -5.78 -6.77 -10.76
CA MET A 176 -6.96 -5.92 -10.89
C MET A 176 -7.07 -5.38 -12.32
N PRO A 177 -8.25 -5.40 -12.97
CA PRO A 177 -8.40 -5.00 -14.38
C PRO A 177 -7.86 -3.61 -14.70
N GLN A 178 -7.96 -2.68 -13.73
CA GLN A 178 -7.45 -1.31 -13.86
C GLN A 178 -5.91 -1.25 -13.93
N ARG A 179 -5.21 -2.26 -13.41
CA ARG A 179 -3.73 -2.33 -13.33
C ARG A 179 -3.11 -3.33 -14.30
N SER A 180 -3.80 -4.44 -14.57
CA SER A 180 -3.26 -5.53 -15.38
C SER A 180 -3.21 -5.20 -16.87
N GLY A 181 -4.11 -4.33 -17.35
CA GLY A 181 -4.32 -4.09 -18.78
C GLY A 181 -4.83 -5.31 -19.55
N LEU A 182 -5.20 -6.39 -18.84
CA LEU A 182 -5.65 -7.67 -19.39
C LEU A 182 -7.12 -7.91 -19.02
N ASN A 183 -8.01 -7.84 -20.01
CA ASN A 183 -9.45 -8.06 -19.80
C ASN A 183 -9.78 -9.44 -19.20
N SER A 184 -8.93 -10.46 -19.44
CA SER A 184 -9.11 -11.82 -18.91
C SER A 184 -8.97 -11.91 -17.39
N THR A 185 -8.38 -10.91 -16.73
CA THR A 185 -8.23 -10.93 -15.27
C THR A 185 -9.52 -10.56 -14.53
N ALA A 186 -10.47 -9.86 -15.17
CA ALA A 186 -11.75 -9.53 -14.56
C ALA A 186 -12.54 -10.79 -14.13
N SER A 187 -12.53 -11.83 -14.96
CA SER A 187 -13.22 -13.09 -14.66
C SER A 187 -12.64 -13.83 -13.44
N LEU A 188 -11.38 -13.58 -13.07
CA LEU A 188 -10.79 -14.14 -11.85
C LEU A 188 -11.50 -13.59 -10.60
N PHE A 189 -11.86 -12.32 -10.61
CA PHE A 189 -12.53 -11.68 -9.48
C PHE A 189 -14.05 -11.90 -9.51
N GLU A 190 -14.68 -11.90 -10.69
CA GLU A 190 -16.13 -11.93 -10.80
C GLU A 190 -16.72 -13.35 -10.96
N GLY A 191 -15.93 -14.30 -11.46
CA GLY A 191 -16.43 -15.64 -11.83
C GLY A 191 -15.87 -16.80 -11.00
N HIS A 192 -14.76 -16.61 -10.29
CA HIS A 192 -14.10 -17.70 -9.56
C HIS A 192 -14.75 -17.95 -8.19
N GLN A 193 -15.26 -19.17 -7.95
CA GLN A 193 -16.07 -19.47 -6.75
C GLN A 193 -15.35 -19.18 -5.43
N LEU A 194 -14.08 -19.62 -5.27
CA LEU A 194 -13.33 -19.32 -4.05
C LEU A 194 -13.12 -17.83 -3.83
N CYS A 195 -13.05 -17.06 -4.92
CA CYS A 195 -12.87 -15.61 -4.87
C CYS A 195 -14.12 -14.96 -4.29
N LEU A 196 -15.29 -15.30 -4.85
CA LEU A 196 -16.59 -14.80 -4.40
C LEU A 196 -16.89 -15.16 -2.94
N ASP A 197 -16.50 -16.36 -2.50
CA ASP A 197 -16.86 -16.86 -1.17
C ASP A 197 -15.89 -16.41 -0.06
N TYR A 198 -14.59 -16.31 -0.36
CA TYR A 198 -13.55 -16.20 0.68
C TYR A 198 -12.62 -14.99 0.57
N LEU A 199 -12.52 -14.31 -0.59
CA LEU A 199 -11.51 -13.28 -0.79
C LEU A 199 -11.68 -12.12 0.20
N VAL A 200 -12.88 -11.55 0.29
CA VAL A 200 -13.17 -10.42 1.18
C VAL A 200 -12.89 -10.78 2.64
N GLY A 201 -13.39 -11.93 3.11
CA GLY A 201 -13.19 -12.38 4.49
C GLY A 201 -11.72 -12.59 4.83
N ASN A 202 -10.95 -13.18 3.90
CA ASN A 202 -9.52 -13.41 4.09
C ASN A 202 -8.70 -12.11 4.04
N LEU A 203 -9.10 -11.12 3.24
CA LEU A 203 -8.49 -9.78 3.23
C LEU A 203 -8.73 -9.05 4.55
N LEU A 204 -9.98 -9.03 5.05
CA LEU A 204 -10.32 -8.40 6.32
C LEU A 204 -9.56 -9.05 7.48
N LYS A 205 -9.47 -10.38 7.48
CA LYS A 205 -8.69 -11.11 8.47
C LYS A 205 -7.20 -10.79 8.37
N LEU A 206 -6.64 -10.78 7.16
CA LEU A 206 -5.23 -10.43 6.96
C LEU A 206 -4.95 -8.99 7.43
N TYR A 207 -5.84 -8.04 7.15
CA TYR A 207 -5.71 -6.65 7.61
C TYR A 207 -5.53 -6.58 9.14
N VAL A 208 -6.34 -7.36 9.86
CA VAL A 208 -6.27 -7.50 11.33
C VAL A 208 -5.01 -8.22 11.79
N ASP A 209 -4.59 -9.27 11.08
CA ASP A 209 -3.39 -10.06 11.41
C ASP A 209 -2.08 -9.29 11.21
N ILE A 210 -2.07 -8.28 10.33
CA ILE A 210 -0.91 -7.42 10.07
C ILE A 210 -0.81 -6.37 11.19
N GLU A 211 -0.36 -6.81 12.36
CA GLU A 211 0.09 -5.92 13.43
C GLU A 211 1.45 -6.44 13.92
N PHE A 212 2.51 -5.66 13.65
CA PHE A 212 3.87 -6.03 14.04
C PHE A 212 4.21 -5.48 15.41
N THR A 213 4.51 -6.36 16.37
CA THR A 213 5.05 -5.97 17.69
C THR A 213 6.59 -5.96 17.67
N GLY A 214 7.19 -5.25 16.72
CA GLY A 214 8.64 -5.31 16.44
C GLY A 214 9.33 -3.95 16.27
N SER A 215 10.39 -3.90 15.45
CA SER A 215 11.25 -2.72 15.27
C SER A 215 10.55 -1.54 14.57
N HIS A 216 11.12 -0.33 14.68
CA HIS A 216 10.59 0.89 14.05
C HIS A 216 10.30 0.74 12.55
N THR A 217 11.10 -0.01 11.80
CA THR A 217 10.85 -0.29 10.37
C THR A 217 9.58 -1.11 10.16
N GLN A 218 9.36 -2.15 10.97
CA GLN A 218 8.19 -3.02 10.88
C GLN A 218 6.89 -2.28 11.24
N PHE A 219 6.99 -1.26 12.08
CA PHE A 219 5.86 -0.39 12.37
C PHE A 219 5.35 0.33 11.11
N PHE A 220 6.24 0.83 10.25
CA PHE A 220 5.84 1.50 9.00
C PHE A 220 5.45 0.52 7.89
N ASP A 221 6.04 -0.68 7.87
CA ASP A 221 5.67 -1.72 6.91
C ASP A 221 4.17 -2.07 6.99
N LYS A 222 3.57 -2.01 8.19
CA LYS A 222 2.16 -2.35 8.38
C LYS A 222 1.23 -1.47 7.56
N PHE A 223 1.51 -0.16 7.49
CA PHE A 223 0.68 0.78 6.74
C PHE A 223 0.77 0.51 5.25
N ASN A 224 1.97 0.20 4.73
CA ASN A 224 2.15 -0.22 3.34
C ASN A 224 1.36 -1.48 2.99
N ILE A 225 1.37 -2.48 3.88
CA ILE A 225 0.66 -3.75 3.65
C ILE A 225 -0.86 -3.53 3.74
N ARG A 226 -1.32 -2.79 4.76
CA ARG A 226 -2.74 -2.45 4.93
C ARG A 226 -3.28 -1.62 3.79
N HIS A 227 -2.48 -0.69 3.27
CA HIS A 227 -2.78 0.06 2.06
C HIS A 227 -3.01 -0.86 0.86
N ASN A 228 -2.10 -1.81 0.60
CA ASN A 228 -2.28 -2.77 -0.50
C ASN A 228 -3.56 -3.61 -0.32
N ILE A 229 -3.90 -3.99 0.91
CA ILE A 229 -5.16 -4.69 1.21
C ILE A 229 -6.35 -3.76 0.97
N ALA A 230 -6.25 -2.51 1.38
CA ALA A 230 -7.30 -1.50 1.26
C ALA A 230 -7.64 -1.19 -0.21
N GLU A 231 -6.63 -1.02 -1.06
CA GLU A 231 -6.82 -0.82 -2.50
C GLU A 231 -7.60 -1.98 -3.14
N LEU A 232 -7.27 -3.22 -2.77
CA LEU A 232 -7.99 -4.40 -3.27
C LEU A 232 -9.43 -4.44 -2.75
N LEU A 233 -9.61 -4.16 -1.46
CA LEU A 233 -10.95 -4.11 -0.84
C LEU A 233 -11.83 -3.04 -1.49
N GLU A 234 -11.29 -1.86 -1.77
CA GLU A 234 -12.01 -0.78 -2.47
C GLU A 234 -12.49 -1.23 -3.86
N TYR A 235 -11.61 -1.85 -4.65
CA TYR A 235 -12.01 -2.45 -5.93
C TYR A 235 -13.13 -3.50 -5.77
N LEU A 236 -13.00 -4.39 -4.78
CA LEU A 236 -14.00 -5.43 -4.52
C LEU A 236 -15.33 -4.84 -4.03
N TRP A 237 -15.33 -3.67 -3.39
CA TRP A 237 -16.55 -3.00 -2.96
C TRP A 237 -17.42 -2.54 -4.14
N ASP A 238 -16.79 -2.17 -5.27
CA ASP A 238 -17.51 -1.80 -6.49
C ASP A 238 -18.14 -3.01 -7.20
N VAL A 239 -17.66 -4.22 -6.93
CA VAL A 239 -18.19 -5.47 -7.48
C VAL A 239 -19.37 -5.97 -6.62
N PRO A 240 -20.61 -6.05 -7.15
CA PRO A 240 -21.80 -6.32 -6.34
C PRO A 240 -21.78 -7.62 -5.52
N SER A 241 -21.20 -8.70 -6.08
CA SER A 241 -21.10 -10.00 -5.39
C SER A 241 -20.21 -9.92 -4.16
N HIS A 242 -19.01 -9.34 -4.29
CA HIS A 242 -18.07 -9.11 -3.20
C HIS A 242 -18.60 -8.14 -2.16
N ARG A 243 -19.26 -7.05 -2.58
CA ARG A 243 -19.93 -6.14 -1.64
C ARG A 243 -21.00 -6.84 -0.82
N ASN A 244 -21.77 -7.74 -1.42
CA ASN A 244 -22.77 -8.53 -0.70
C ASN A 244 -22.12 -9.50 0.29
N ALA A 245 -21.03 -10.17 -0.11
CA ALA A 245 -20.25 -11.02 0.79
C ALA A 245 -19.69 -10.20 1.97
N TRP A 246 -19.16 -9.01 1.71
CA TRP A 246 -18.69 -8.09 2.75
C TRP A 246 -19.81 -7.74 3.74
N ARG A 247 -20.98 -7.32 3.26
CA ARG A 247 -22.14 -7.03 4.12
C ARG A 247 -22.52 -8.22 5.00
N GLN A 248 -22.47 -9.44 4.45
CA GLN A 248 -22.77 -10.66 5.20
C GLN A 248 -21.72 -10.90 6.29
N ILE A 249 -20.43 -10.81 5.96
CA ILE A 249 -19.32 -10.95 6.93
C ILE A 249 -19.47 -9.93 8.05
N ALA A 250 -19.74 -8.66 7.72
CA ALA A 250 -19.88 -7.62 8.72
C ALA A 250 -21.05 -7.85 9.69
N LYS A 251 -22.09 -8.56 9.24
CA LYS A 251 -23.23 -8.95 10.07
C LYS A 251 -22.92 -10.18 10.94
N GLU A 252 -22.26 -11.18 10.39
CA GLU A 252 -21.92 -12.43 11.09
C GLU A 252 -20.79 -12.23 12.12
N GLU A 253 -19.81 -11.42 11.76
CA GLU A 253 -18.60 -11.13 12.54
C GLU A 253 -18.64 -9.71 13.14
N GLU A 254 -19.85 -9.18 13.41
CA GLU A 254 -20.07 -7.82 13.95
C GLU A 254 -19.27 -7.55 15.23
N LYS A 255 -19.02 -8.58 16.04
CA LYS A 255 -18.19 -8.53 17.27
C LYS A 255 -16.87 -9.30 17.16
N GLY A 256 -16.57 -9.83 15.98
CA GLY A 256 -15.40 -10.65 15.70
C GLY A 256 -14.40 -9.92 14.82
N VAL A 257 -14.04 -10.53 13.69
CA VAL A 257 -13.01 -10.00 12.79
C VAL A 257 -13.36 -8.61 12.27
N TYR A 258 -14.64 -8.34 11.96
CA TYR A 258 -15.04 -7.05 11.40
C TYR A 258 -14.92 -5.90 12.42
N LEU A 259 -15.25 -6.15 13.69
CA LEU A 259 -15.01 -5.19 14.77
C LEU A 259 -13.53 -4.84 14.91
N ASN A 260 -12.67 -5.85 14.89
CA ASN A 260 -11.22 -5.65 14.98
C ASN A 260 -10.70 -4.87 13.77
N PHE A 261 -11.17 -5.20 12.56
CA PHE A 261 -10.85 -4.47 11.35
C PHE A 261 -11.18 -2.98 11.48
N LEU A 262 -12.41 -2.63 11.91
CA LEU A 262 -12.79 -1.23 12.11
C LEU A 262 -11.93 -0.54 13.18
N ASN A 263 -11.56 -1.25 14.26
CA ASN A 263 -10.68 -0.69 15.29
C ASN A 263 -9.28 -0.34 14.74
N PHE A 264 -8.70 -1.21 13.91
CA PHE A 264 -7.42 -0.94 13.27
C PHE A 264 -7.52 0.18 12.24
N LEU A 265 -8.56 0.18 11.41
CA LEU A 265 -8.79 1.22 10.41
C LEU A 265 -8.94 2.61 11.05
N ILE A 266 -9.68 2.72 12.16
CA ILE A 266 -9.82 3.96 12.94
C ILE A 266 -8.49 4.38 13.56
N ASN A 267 -7.73 3.44 14.10
CA ASN A 267 -6.42 3.73 14.70
C ASN A 267 -5.44 4.28 13.67
N ASP A 268 -5.35 3.63 12.51
CA ASP A 268 -4.46 4.03 11.44
C ASP A 268 -4.88 5.40 10.90
N SER A 269 -6.18 5.62 10.69
CA SER A 269 -6.73 6.93 10.30
C SER A 269 -6.32 8.05 11.26
N ILE A 270 -6.44 7.82 12.58
CA ILE A 270 -6.06 8.81 13.60
C ILE A 270 -4.57 9.10 13.53
N TYR A 271 -3.74 8.04 13.55
CA TYR A 271 -2.29 8.17 13.56
C TYR A 271 -1.77 8.87 12.30
N LEU A 272 -2.16 8.40 11.12
CA LEU A 272 -1.67 8.91 9.84
C LEU A 272 -2.07 10.37 9.63
N LEU A 273 -3.30 10.73 9.96
CA LEU A 273 -3.73 12.13 9.83
C LEU A 273 -3.02 13.01 10.86
N ASP A 274 -2.93 12.60 12.12
CA ASP A 274 -2.26 13.39 13.16
C ASP A 274 -0.78 13.63 12.84
N GLU A 275 -0.04 12.56 12.50
CA GLU A 275 1.37 12.64 12.12
C GLU A 275 1.55 13.56 10.92
N SER A 276 0.73 13.39 9.87
CA SER A 276 0.83 14.24 8.67
C SER A 276 0.57 15.72 8.97
N LEU A 277 -0.43 16.03 9.80
CA LEU A 277 -0.76 17.41 10.16
C LEU A 277 0.34 18.06 11.01
N ASN A 278 0.91 17.32 11.97
CA ASN A 278 2.04 17.80 12.77
C ASN A 278 3.27 18.06 11.89
N LYS A 279 3.58 17.14 10.97
CA LYS A 279 4.70 17.32 10.02
C LYS A 279 4.49 18.44 9.02
N ILE A 280 3.25 18.75 8.63
CA ILE A 280 2.94 19.95 7.84
C ILE A 280 3.32 21.23 8.60
N LEU A 281 3.09 21.29 9.92
CA LEU A 281 3.48 22.45 10.72
C LEU A 281 5.01 22.60 10.75
N GLU A 282 5.74 21.50 10.98
CA GLU A 282 7.21 21.50 10.99
C GLU A 282 7.79 21.88 9.60
N LEU A 283 7.20 21.38 8.51
CA LEU A 283 7.58 21.77 7.14
C LEU A 283 7.44 23.27 6.92
N LYS A 284 6.34 23.87 7.39
CA LYS A 284 6.11 25.32 7.26
C LYS A 284 7.10 26.15 8.04
N GLU A 285 7.55 25.67 9.19
CA GLU A 285 8.63 26.33 9.95
C GLU A 285 9.92 26.34 9.13
N ILE A 286 10.30 25.22 8.53
CA ILE A 286 11.47 25.16 7.64
C ILE A 286 11.28 26.05 6.41
N GLU A 287 10.10 26.06 5.77
CA GLU A 287 9.83 26.96 4.64
C GLU A 287 9.95 28.44 5.03
N ALA A 288 9.51 28.81 6.24
CA ALA A 288 9.62 30.17 6.74
C ALA A 288 11.08 30.55 7.03
N GLU A 289 11.88 29.62 7.61
CA GLU A 289 13.32 29.79 7.78
C GLU A 289 14.03 30.00 6.44
N MET A 290 13.66 29.22 5.41
CA MET A 290 14.22 29.32 4.06
C MET A 290 13.80 30.61 3.33
N ALA A 291 12.59 31.11 3.59
CA ALA A 291 12.10 32.35 2.99
C ALA A 291 12.86 33.59 3.50
N ASN A 292 13.45 33.53 4.71
CA ASN A 292 14.31 34.58 5.23
C ASN A 292 15.75 34.42 4.71
N ILE A 293 15.97 34.81 3.45
CA ILE A 293 17.26 34.66 2.74
C ILE A 293 18.44 35.17 3.58
N VAL A 294 18.27 36.31 4.28
CA VAL A 294 19.36 36.93 5.06
C VAL A 294 19.79 36.07 6.24
N GLU A 295 18.84 35.51 7.01
CA GLU A 295 19.18 34.61 8.12
C GLU A 295 19.57 33.22 7.62
N TRP A 296 18.97 32.77 6.52
CA TRP A 296 19.29 31.49 5.91
C TRP A 296 20.74 31.44 5.42
N GLU A 297 21.20 32.45 4.67
CA GLU A 297 22.57 32.52 4.16
C GLU A 297 23.63 32.70 5.25
N ARG A 298 23.25 33.24 6.43
CA ARG A 298 24.14 33.31 7.59
C ARG A 298 24.44 31.94 8.21
N ARG A 299 23.61 30.93 7.95
CA ARG A 299 23.82 29.59 8.51
C ARG A 299 24.96 28.86 7.78
N PRO A 300 25.74 28.04 8.49
CA PRO A 300 26.74 27.18 7.88
C PRO A 300 26.15 26.30 6.78
N ALA A 301 26.92 26.04 5.72
CA ALA A 301 26.45 25.23 4.60
C ALA A 301 25.97 23.84 5.02
N GLN A 302 26.65 23.21 5.98
CA GLN A 302 26.29 21.90 6.53
C GLN A 302 24.93 21.92 7.26
N GLU A 303 24.61 22.99 7.98
CA GLU A 303 23.32 23.13 8.68
C GLU A 303 22.18 23.31 7.67
N ARG A 304 22.42 24.09 6.60
CA ARG A 304 21.45 24.25 5.51
C ARG A 304 21.19 22.94 4.79
N GLU A 305 22.22 22.15 4.51
CA GLU A 305 22.09 20.84 3.87
C GLU A 305 21.28 19.87 4.74
N GLU A 306 21.54 19.80 6.05
CA GLU A 306 20.79 18.95 6.96
C GLU A 306 19.32 19.38 7.06
N ARG A 307 19.06 20.70 7.12
CA ARG A 307 17.68 21.22 7.11
C ARG A 307 16.93 20.87 5.82
N LEU A 308 17.58 20.96 4.66
CA LEU A 308 17.00 20.55 3.38
C LEU A 308 16.74 19.04 3.33
N ARG A 309 17.65 18.23 3.89
CA ARG A 309 17.46 16.78 3.99
C ARG A 309 16.23 16.44 4.84
N VAL A 310 16.10 17.07 6.00
CA VAL A 310 14.93 16.91 6.88
C VAL A 310 13.65 17.38 6.19
N PHE A 311 13.70 18.51 5.48
CA PHE A 311 12.56 19.01 4.69
C PHE A 311 12.07 17.97 3.68
N HIS A 312 12.96 17.43 2.85
CA HIS A 312 12.59 16.42 1.85
C HIS A 312 12.14 15.10 2.48
N GLN A 313 12.72 14.73 3.63
CA GLN A 313 12.27 13.55 4.37
C GLN A 313 10.83 13.71 4.85
N TRP A 314 10.50 14.82 5.50
CA TRP A 314 9.15 15.11 5.97
C TRP A 314 8.16 15.29 4.83
N GLU A 315 8.59 15.89 3.72
CA GLU A 315 7.78 16.03 2.52
C GLU A 315 7.30 14.66 1.99
N ASN A 316 8.22 13.69 1.94
CA ASN A 316 7.88 12.33 1.51
C ASN A 316 6.97 11.61 2.52
N ILE A 317 7.24 11.76 3.83
CA ILE A 317 6.41 11.18 4.89
C ILE A 317 4.98 11.73 4.82
N VAL A 318 4.82 13.07 4.79
CA VAL A 318 3.50 13.71 4.71
C VAL A 318 2.74 13.25 3.49
N ARG A 319 3.38 13.24 2.31
CA ARG A 319 2.70 12.80 1.08
C ARG A 319 2.19 11.37 1.20
N PHE A 320 3.03 10.48 1.75
CA PHE A 320 2.68 9.08 1.91
C PHE A 320 1.58 8.88 2.95
N ASP A 321 1.76 9.37 4.17
CA ASP A 321 0.83 9.19 5.28
C ASP A 321 -0.53 9.86 4.99
N MET A 322 -0.53 11.03 4.36
CA MET A 322 -1.76 11.72 3.98
C MET A 322 -2.54 10.96 2.90
N ARG A 323 -1.85 10.35 1.93
CA ARG A 323 -2.51 9.48 0.95
C ARG A 323 -3.24 8.34 1.65
N LEU A 324 -2.55 7.64 2.55
CA LEU A 324 -3.13 6.53 3.30
C LEU A 324 -4.31 6.97 4.18
N ALA A 325 -4.18 8.11 4.86
CA ALA A 325 -5.26 8.68 5.66
C ALA A 325 -6.52 8.97 4.82
N ASN A 326 -6.37 9.50 3.60
CA ASN A 326 -7.50 9.74 2.71
C ASN A 326 -8.21 8.43 2.31
N GLU A 327 -7.46 7.37 2.06
CA GLU A 327 -7.99 6.07 1.66
C GLU A 327 -8.69 5.38 2.84
N ASP A 328 -8.09 5.38 4.03
CA ASP A 328 -8.69 4.81 5.23
C ASP A 328 -10.01 5.53 5.60
N VAL A 329 -10.02 6.86 5.54
CA VAL A 329 -11.24 7.66 5.76
C VAL A 329 -12.28 7.42 4.65
N GLY A 330 -11.85 7.24 3.41
CA GLY A 330 -12.70 6.82 2.30
C GLY A 330 -13.38 5.47 2.57
N MET A 331 -12.60 4.50 3.05
CA MET A 331 -13.09 3.17 3.43
C MET A 331 -14.09 3.21 4.57
N LEU A 332 -13.81 4.00 5.62
CA LEU A 332 -14.76 4.24 6.70
C LEU A 332 -16.07 4.85 6.16
N ALA A 333 -16.00 5.79 5.22
CA ALA A 333 -17.17 6.45 4.67
C ALA A 333 -18.07 5.49 3.89
N PHE A 334 -17.55 4.77 2.89
CA PHE A 334 -18.40 3.90 2.08
C PHE A 334 -18.91 2.67 2.84
N THR A 335 -18.13 2.14 3.79
CA THR A 335 -18.58 1.00 4.61
C THR A 335 -19.65 1.41 5.60
N SER A 336 -19.49 2.56 6.29
CA SER A 336 -20.49 3.05 7.24
C SER A 336 -21.82 3.46 6.60
N GLU A 337 -21.81 3.87 5.33
CA GLU A 337 -23.03 4.19 4.58
C GLU A 337 -23.93 2.97 4.41
N GLN A 338 -23.35 1.80 4.12
CA GLN A 338 -24.12 0.59 3.76
C GLN A 338 -24.14 -0.48 4.86
N ILE A 339 -23.23 -0.39 5.83
CA ILE A 339 -23.06 -1.34 6.95
C ILE A 339 -22.96 -0.53 8.27
N PRO A 340 -24.02 0.16 8.70
CA PRO A 340 -23.94 1.06 9.86
C PRO A 340 -23.87 0.33 11.21
N ALA A 341 -24.40 -0.89 11.32
CA ALA A 341 -24.62 -1.56 12.61
C ALA A 341 -23.33 -1.74 13.45
N PRO A 342 -22.19 -2.20 12.89
CA PRO A 342 -20.96 -2.34 13.67
C PRO A 342 -20.39 -1.01 14.19
N PHE A 343 -20.64 0.12 13.50
CA PHE A 343 -20.23 1.46 13.94
C PHE A 343 -21.09 2.00 15.09
N LEU A 344 -22.27 1.41 15.30
CA LEU A 344 -23.22 1.81 16.34
C LEU A 344 -23.08 1.00 17.63
N LEU A 345 -22.17 0.03 17.67
CA LEU A 345 -21.86 -0.72 18.88
C LEU A 345 -21.34 0.22 19.98
N PRO A 346 -21.65 -0.03 21.27
CA PRO A 346 -21.21 0.83 22.37
C PRO A 346 -19.71 1.10 22.40
N GLU A 347 -18.90 0.10 22.04
CA GLU A 347 -17.44 0.16 22.03
C GLU A 347 -16.88 0.96 20.83
N MET A 348 -17.66 1.09 19.75
CA MET A 348 -17.24 1.76 18.50
C MET A 348 -17.76 3.18 18.40
N VAL A 349 -19.00 3.39 18.80
CA VAL A 349 -19.73 4.63 18.56
C VAL A 349 -19.04 5.86 19.17
N GLU A 350 -18.49 5.72 20.39
CA GLU A 350 -17.74 6.78 21.07
C GLU A 350 -16.37 7.02 20.45
N ARG A 351 -15.72 5.94 19.98
CA ARG A 351 -14.42 6.00 19.33
C ARG A 351 -14.49 6.69 17.97
N VAL A 352 -15.46 6.32 17.15
CA VAL A 352 -15.76 6.96 15.86
C VAL A 352 -16.09 8.43 16.09
N ALA A 353 -16.98 8.75 17.04
CA ALA A 353 -17.33 10.13 17.33
C ALA A 353 -16.11 10.97 17.77
N SER A 354 -15.23 10.41 18.60
CA SER A 354 -14.01 11.08 19.06
C SER A 354 -13.05 11.35 17.89
N MET A 355 -12.84 10.36 17.02
CA MET A 355 -12.04 10.52 15.80
C MET A 355 -12.62 11.61 14.88
N LEU A 356 -13.92 11.57 14.59
CA LEU A 356 -14.54 12.56 13.70
C LEU A 356 -14.49 13.97 14.30
N ASN A 357 -14.73 14.11 15.61
CA ASN A 357 -14.58 15.38 16.31
C ASN A 357 -13.14 15.89 16.25
N TYR A 358 -12.17 15.00 16.42
CA TYR A 358 -10.74 15.32 16.28
C TYR A 358 -10.43 15.86 14.88
N PHE A 359 -10.84 15.13 13.83
CA PHE A 359 -10.63 15.54 12.44
C PHE A 359 -11.30 16.88 12.13
N LEU A 360 -12.52 17.11 12.62
CA LEU A 360 -13.21 18.38 12.46
C LEU A 360 -12.49 19.53 13.17
N LEU A 361 -12.01 19.31 14.39
CA LEU A 361 -11.27 20.33 15.13
C LEU A 361 -9.99 20.73 14.40
N GLN A 362 -9.27 19.75 13.84
CA GLN A 362 -8.04 19.99 13.10
C GLN A 362 -8.29 20.69 11.75
N LEU A 363 -9.20 20.14 10.95
CA LEU A 363 -9.41 20.58 9.57
C LEU A 363 -10.32 21.81 9.44
N ALA A 364 -11.24 22.02 10.38
CA ALA A 364 -12.25 23.07 10.34
C ALA A 364 -12.25 24.01 11.57
N GLY A 365 -11.47 23.69 12.61
CA GLY A 365 -11.34 24.50 13.81
C GLY A 365 -10.32 25.65 13.70
N PRO A 366 -9.93 26.25 14.83
CA PRO A 366 -9.03 27.40 14.87
C PRO A 366 -7.66 27.14 14.22
N GLN A 367 -7.17 25.91 14.33
CA GLN A 367 -5.88 25.46 13.77
C GLN A 367 -5.89 25.29 12.25
N ARG A 368 -7.05 25.37 11.58
CA ARG A 368 -7.12 25.30 10.11
C ARG A 368 -6.20 26.33 9.43
N LYS A 369 -6.11 27.55 9.99
CA LYS A 369 -5.28 28.61 9.40
C LYS A 369 -3.80 28.23 9.39
N SER A 370 -3.30 27.61 10.46
CA SER A 370 -1.90 27.16 10.53
C SER A 370 -1.60 26.01 9.57
N LEU A 371 -2.61 25.26 9.13
CA LEU A 371 -2.48 24.16 8.17
C LEU A 371 -2.60 24.58 6.69
N THR A 372 -2.70 25.89 6.39
CA THR A 372 -2.72 26.37 4.99
C THR A 372 -1.35 26.19 4.34
N VAL A 373 -1.26 25.35 3.31
CA VAL A 373 -0.04 25.11 2.51
C VAL A 373 -0.21 25.71 1.11
N LYS A 374 0.89 26.16 0.48
CA LYS A 374 0.87 26.79 -0.86
C LYS A 374 0.37 25.84 -1.94
N ASP A 375 0.87 24.61 -1.92
CA ASP A 375 0.51 23.54 -2.86
C ASP A 375 0.02 22.32 -2.06
N PRO A 376 -1.28 22.26 -1.71
CA PRO A 376 -1.81 21.15 -0.94
C PRO A 376 -1.85 19.82 -1.72
N GLU A 377 -1.94 19.87 -3.06
CA GLU A 377 -1.99 18.67 -3.90
C GLU A 377 -0.67 17.90 -3.86
N LYS A 378 0.46 18.63 -3.81
CA LYS A 378 1.80 18.06 -3.63
C LYS A 378 1.94 17.11 -2.42
N TYR A 379 1.14 17.35 -1.39
CA TYR A 379 1.13 16.59 -0.14
C TYR A 379 -0.06 15.62 -0.05
N GLU A 380 -0.83 15.43 -1.13
CA GLU A 380 -2.12 14.72 -1.12
C GLU A 380 -3.10 15.27 -0.07
N PHE A 381 -2.90 16.51 0.38
CA PHE A 381 -3.70 17.11 1.44
C PHE A 381 -4.98 17.69 0.86
N LYS A 382 -6.06 16.89 0.93
CA LYS A 382 -7.39 17.23 0.39
C LYS A 382 -8.39 17.46 1.53
N PRO A 383 -8.25 18.53 2.35
CA PRO A 383 -9.06 18.73 3.56
C PRO A 383 -10.56 18.84 3.25
N LYS A 384 -10.93 19.39 2.08
CA LYS A 384 -12.34 19.45 1.65
C LYS A 384 -12.91 18.07 1.35
N GLN A 385 -12.12 17.14 0.82
CA GLN A 385 -12.55 15.77 0.54
C GLN A 385 -12.69 14.97 1.83
N LEU A 386 -11.69 15.05 2.72
CA LEU A 386 -11.76 14.45 4.07
C LEU A 386 -13.00 14.94 4.82
N LEU A 387 -13.25 16.26 4.82
CA LEU A 387 -14.44 16.85 5.43
C LEU A 387 -15.75 16.49 4.73
N LYS A 388 -15.74 16.02 3.48
CA LYS A 388 -16.91 15.50 2.75
C LYS A 388 -17.17 14.02 2.99
N GLN A 389 -16.18 13.29 3.50
CA GLN A 389 -16.31 11.87 3.87
C GLN A 389 -16.80 11.73 5.33
N VAL A 390 -16.34 12.61 6.22
CA VAL A 390 -16.84 12.80 7.61
C VAL A 390 -18.38 12.95 7.75
N PRO A 391 -19.13 13.63 6.85
CA PRO A 391 -20.58 13.83 6.92
C PRO A 391 -21.39 12.56 6.60
N TYR A 392 -20.84 11.55 5.92
CA TYR A 392 -21.60 10.30 5.67
C TYR A 392 -21.81 9.51 6.96
N CYS A 393 -20.94 9.71 7.96
CA CYS A 393 -21.17 9.26 9.33
C CYS A 393 -22.36 9.97 10.02
N HIS A 394 -23.04 10.93 9.38
CA HIS A 394 -24.24 11.59 9.92
C HIS A 394 -25.45 10.64 10.03
N HIS A 395 -25.45 9.47 9.35
CA HIS A 395 -26.39 8.39 9.65
C HIS A 395 -26.22 7.81 11.07
N LEU A 396 -25.05 8.00 11.68
CA LEU A 396 -24.81 7.70 13.09
C LEU A 396 -25.41 8.80 14.00
N CYS A 397 -25.59 10.04 13.51
CA CYS A 397 -26.02 11.20 14.30
C CYS A 397 -27.31 10.99 15.13
N PRO A 398 -28.38 10.33 14.64
CA PRO A 398 -29.56 10.02 15.46
C PRO A 398 -29.23 9.17 16.70
N TYR A 399 -28.23 8.29 16.60
CA TYR A 399 -27.75 7.44 17.70
C TYR A 399 -26.71 8.15 18.59
N LEU A 400 -26.09 9.22 18.08
CA LEU A 400 -25.16 10.09 18.82
C LEU A 400 -25.89 11.21 19.58
N LYS A 401 -27.14 11.54 19.21
CA LYS A 401 -28.01 12.50 19.92
C LYS A 401 -28.44 11.93 21.28
N GLY A 402 -27.62 12.19 22.31
CA GLY A 402 -27.93 11.84 23.70
C GLY A 402 -26.71 11.58 24.56
N ARG A 403 -25.54 11.33 23.97
CA ARG A 403 -24.27 11.17 24.69
C ARG A 403 -23.51 12.49 24.65
N GLN A 404 -23.20 13.04 25.83
CA GLN A 404 -22.56 14.34 26.00
C GLN A 404 -21.22 14.38 25.25
N GLY A 405 -21.09 15.25 24.25
CA GLY A 405 -19.84 15.47 23.50
C GLY A 405 -19.99 15.67 21.99
N ILE A 406 -21.14 15.29 21.40
CA ILE A 406 -21.30 15.19 19.92
C ILE A 406 -22.19 16.33 19.37
N CYS A 407 -22.20 17.46 20.05
CA CYS A 407 -22.96 18.66 19.64
C CYS A 407 -22.30 19.43 18.48
N LEU A 408 -21.01 19.23 18.22
CA LEU A 408 -20.28 19.96 17.18
C LEU A 408 -20.65 19.53 15.76
N LEU A 409 -20.96 18.25 15.54
CA LEU A 409 -21.34 17.71 14.23
C LEU A 409 -22.70 18.23 13.75
N SER A 410 -23.68 18.38 14.65
CA SER A 410 -25.05 18.76 14.28
C SER A 410 -25.27 20.29 14.21
N CYS A 411 -24.63 21.09 15.07
CA CYS A 411 -24.87 22.54 15.10
C CYS A 411 -24.14 23.33 14.00
N ASN A 412 -23.12 22.74 13.37
CA ASN A 412 -22.26 23.47 12.44
C ASN A 412 -22.47 23.09 10.97
N LEU A 413 -23.10 21.95 10.66
CA LEU A 413 -23.32 21.51 9.28
C LEU A 413 -24.14 22.49 8.43
N GLU A 414 -25.15 23.14 9.03
CA GLU A 414 -25.95 24.18 8.36
C GLU A 414 -25.12 25.43 8.03
N ARG A 415 -24.11 25.77 8.86
CA ARG A 415 -23.14 26.84 8.58
C ARG A 415 -22.08 26.42 7.55
N TRP A 416 -21.78 25.13 7.42
CA TRP A 416 -20.76 24.63 6.50
C TRP A 416 -21.31 24.41 5.09
N GLN A 417 -22.58 24.05 4.92
CA GLN A 417 -23.23 24.04 3.60
C GLN A 417 -23.26 25.44 2.95
N SER A 418 -23.22 26.52 3.74
CA SER A 418 -23.08 27.89 3.25
C SER A 418 -21.64 28.35 2.96
N ILE A 419 -20.64 27.46 3.13
CA ILE A 419 -19.22 27.72 2.81
C ILE A 419 -18.81 27.00 1.49
N GLN A 420 -19.77 26.42 0.76
CA GLN A 420 -19.64 26.23 -0.69
C GLN A 420 -19.52 27.58 -1.39
#